data_AF-A0A251S835-F1
#
_entry.id   AF-A0A251S835-F1
#
_cell.length_a   1.000
_cell.length_b   1.000
_cell.length_c   1.000
_cell.angle_alpha   90.00
_cell.angle_beta   90.00
_cell.angle_gamma   90.00
#
_symmetry.space_group_name_H-M   'P 1'
#
loop_
_entity.id
_entity.type
_entity.pdbx_description
1 polymer ?
#
loop_
_entity_poly.entity_id
_entity_poly.type
_entity_poly.pdbx_seq_one_letter_code
_entity_poly.pdbx_strand_id
1 'polypeptide(L)'
;MQCKPCTECYKHTAPLFYPKSSSTYQSIDCESETCKALATIATNCSATKKCEFLSLYADESVSTGIVSTETITLGDRVLPNIVFGCSFTNDGVFQPTCGGIVGLGGGD
;
A
#
# COMPACT_ATOMS: atom_id res chain seq x y z
N MET A 1 3.03 2.02 2.20
CA MET A 1 3.43 1.64 3.59
C MET A 1 4.12 0.28 3.53
N GLN A 2 5.20 0.06 4.29
CA GLN A 2 5.92 -1.22 4.26
C GLN A 2 5.18 -2.30 5.07
N CYS A 3 4.90 -3.44 4.43
CA CYS A 3 4.12 -4.54 4.96
C CYS A 3 4.93 -5.83 5.08
N LYS A 4 4.50 -6.72 5.99
CA LYS A 4 5.04 -8.09 6.09
C LYS A 4 4.27 -9.09 5.21
N PRO A 5 4.95 -10.09 4.61
CA PRO A 5 6.40 -10.25 4.59
C PRO A 5 7.04 -9.20 3.67
N CYS A 6 8.11 -8.55 4.12
CA CYS A 6 8.85 -7.69 3.22
C CYS A 6 9.97 -8.48 2.55
N THR A 7 9.97 -8.46 1.21
CA THR A 7 11.00 -9.08 0.38
C THR A 7 12.22 -8.17 0.25
N GLU A 8 11.99 -6.89 -0.03
CA GLU A 8 13.02 -5.88 -0.22
C GLU A 8 12.53 -4.53 0.33
N CYS A 9 13.05 -4.11 1.48
CA CYS A 9 12.58 -2.91 2.17
C CYS A 9 13.76 -2.09 2.65
N TYR A 10 13.57 -0.77 2.68
CA TYR A 10 14.47 0.09 3.41
C TYR A 10 14.26 -0.08 4.93
N LYS A 11 15.35 0.11 5.68
CA LYS A 11 15.31 0.08 7.14
C LYS A 11 14.58 1.32 7.63
N HIS A 12 13.39 1.15 8.19
CA HIS A 12 12.68 2.22 8.90
C HIS A 12 12.72 2.01 10.41
N THR A 13 12.48 3.08 11.17
CA THR A 13 12.54 3.06 12.65
C THR A 13 11.28 2.52 13.32
N ALA A 14 10.14 2.58 12.62
CA ALA A 14 8.87 2.06 13.12
C ALA A 14 8.78 0.52 12.95
N PRO A 15 7.75 -0.16 13.48
CA PRO A 15 7.47 -1.54 13.07
C PRO A 15 6.88 -1.58 11.66
N LEU A 16 7.17 -2.65 10.89
CA LEU A 16 6.45 -2.92 9.64
C LEU A 16 5.01 -3.31 9.95
N PHE A 17 4.07 -2.87 9.12
CA PHE A 17 2.68 -3.27 9.26
C PHE A 17 2.53 -4.77 8.98
N TYR A 18 1.81 -5.50 9.84
CA TYR A 18 1.55 -6.93 9.66
C TYR A 18 0.07 -7.15 9.35
N PRO A 19 -0.30 -7.36 8.07
CA PRO A 19 -1.69 -7.50 7.67
C PRO A 19 -2.45 -8.59 8.44
N LYS A 20 -1.80 -9.72 8.72
CA LYS A 20 -2.43 -10.87 9.38
C LYS A 20 -2.76 -10.63 10.85
N SER A 21 -2.19 -9.62 11.51
CA SER A 21 -2.53 -9.28 12.90
C SER A 21 -3.66 -8.26 13.02
N SER A 22 -4.13 -7.69 11.92
CA SER A 22 -5.24 -6.74 11.92
C SER A 22 -6.53 -7.43 11.49
N SER A 23 -7.59 -7.26 12.28
CA SER A 23 -8.92 -7.76 11.95
C SER A 23 -9.68 -6.86 10.98
N THR A 24 -9.21 -5.61 10.78
CA THR A 24 -9.83 -4.62 9.89
C THR A 24 -9.10 -4.47 8.56
N TYR A 25 -7.96 -5.14 8.40
CA TYR A 25 -7.26 -5.22 7.12
C TYR A 25 -8.05 -6.06 6.11
N GLN A 26 -8.15 -5.56 4.89
CA GLN A 26 -8.69 -6.34 3.77
C GLN A 26 -7.93 -6.01 2.48
N SER A 27 -7.51 -7.04 1.72
CA SER A 27 -6.97 -6.83 0.38
C SER A 27 -8.08 -6.51 -0.60
N ILE A 28 -7.86 -5.56 -1.51
CA ILE A 28 -8.82 -5.23 -2.56
C ILE A 28 -8.71 -6.24 -3.70
N ASP A 29 -9.87 -6.72 -4.16
CA ASP A 29 -9.98 -7.60 -5.31
C ASP A 29 -9.63 -6.84 -6.60
N CYS A 30 -8.89 -7.49 -7.52
CA CYS A 30 -8.45 -6.84 -8.75
C CYS A 30 -9.58 -6.52 -9.74
N GLU A 31 -10.75 -7.15 -9.63
CA GLU A 31 -11.93 -6.82 -10.44
C GLU A 31 -12.77 -5.69 -9.84
N SER A 32 -12.44 -5.23 -8.62
CA SER A 32 -13.16 -4.14 -7.98
C SER A 32 -13.01 -2.81 -8.72
N GLU A 33 -14.03 -1.96 -8.64
CA GLU A 33 -13.98 -0.62 -9.21
C GLU A 33 -12.87 0.24 -8.59
N THR A 34 -12.59 0.05 -7.30
CA THR A 34 -11.44 0.70 -6.64
C THR A 34 -10.12 0.32 -7.30
N CYS A 35 -9.93 -0.96 -7.64
CA CYS A 35 -8.71 -1.39 -8.30
C CYS A 35 -8.60 -0.84 -9.73
N LYS A 36 -9.70 -0.83 -10.48
CA LYS A 36 -9.76 -0.30 -11.86
C LYS A 36 -9.53 1.20 -11.93
N ALA A 37 -10.01 1.96 -10.93
CA ALA A 37 -9.85 3.40 -10.85
C ALA A 37 -8.39 3.82 -10.55
N LEU A 38 -7.68 2.99 -9.77
CA LEU A 38 -6.26 3.17 -9.53
C LEU A 38 -5.52 2.61 -10.75
N ALA A 39 -4.71 3.41 -11.45
CA ALA A 39 -3.92 3.00 -12.62
C ALA A 39 -2.83 1.96 -12.24
N THR A 40 -3.29 0.78 -11.84
CA THR A 40 -2.55 -0.33 -11.23
C THR A 40 -2.12 -1.31 -12.31
N ILE A 41 -1.04 -2.07 -12.05
CA ILE A 41 -0.52 -3.09 -12.97
C ILE A 41 -1.33 -4.39 -12.80
N ALA A 42 -2.65 -4.29 -12.69
CA ALA A 42 -3.52 -5.46 -12.62
C ALA A 42 -3.70 -6.10 -14.03
N THR A 43 -2.60 -6.30 -14.75
CA THR A 43 -2.59 -6.86 -16.12
C THR A 43 -3.04 -8.31 -16.16
N ASN A 44 -3.05 -9.02 -15.02
CA ASN A 44 -3.49 -10.40 -14.94
C ASN A 44 -4.16 -10.75 -13.61
N CYS A 45 -5.38 -10.23 -13.41
CA CYS A 45 -6.22 -10.47 -12.24
C CYS A 45 -6.47 -11.97 -11.93
N SER A 46 -6.38 -12.84 -12.95
CA SER A 46 -6.69 -14.27 -12.82
C SER A 46 -5.73 -15.05 -11.90
N ALA A 47 -4.49 -14.60 -11.72
CA ALA A 47 -3.48 -15.34 -10.98
C ALA A 47 -3.55 -15.13 -9.46
N THR A 48 -3.69 -13.87 -9.01
CA THR A 48 -3.59 -13.53 -7.58
C THR A 48 -4.92 -13.08 -6.98
N LYS A 49 -5.91 -12.70 -7.81
CA LYS A 49 -7.17 -12.06 -7.40
C LYS A 49 -6.97 -10.81 -6.52
N LYS A 50 -5.79 -10.20 -6.57
CA LYS A 50 -5.41 -9.08 -5.71
C LYS A 50 -5.06 -7.88 -6.58
N CYS A 51 -5.46 -6.71 -6.12
CA CYS A 51 -5.12 -5.46 -6.78
C CYS A 51 -3.65 -5.11 -6.56
N GLU A 52 -2.79 -5.46 -7.51
CA GLU A 52 -1.35 -5.19 -7.43
C GLU A 52 -1.01 -3.80 -7.95
N PHE A 53 -0.23 -3.03 -7.20
CA PHE A 53 0.22 -1.71 -7.62
C PHE A 53 1.73 -1.66 -7.82
N LEU A 54 2.13 -0.72 -8.69
CA LEU A 54 3.49 -0.21 -8.80
C LEU A 54 3.40 1.31 -8.77
N SER A 55 4.24 1.92 -7.94
CA SER A 55 4.40 3.36 -7.90
C SER A 55 5.84 3.69 -8.23
N LEU A 56 6.04 4.44 -9.32
CA LEU A 56 7.32 5.01 -9.72
C LEU A 56 7.34 6.48 -9.29
N TYR A 57 8.30 6.83 -8.46
CA TYR A 57 8.50 8.20 -7.97
C TYR A 57 9.46 8.97 -8.88
N ALA A 58 9.45 10.31 -8.75
CA ALA A 58 10.26 11.19 -9.60
C ALA A 58 11.77 11.07 -9.36
N ASP A 59 12.18 10.54 -8.21
CA ASP A 59 13.56 10.21 -7.85
C ASP A 59 13.96 8.79 -8.29
N GLU A 60 13.15 8.17 -9.15
CA GLU A 60 13.30 6.81 -9.67
C GLU A 60 13.09 5.70 -8.62
N SER A 61 12.73 6.06 -7.39
CA SER A 61 12.34 5.08 -6.38
C SER A 61 11.07 4.34 -6.80
N VAL A 62 10.97 3.07 -6.45
CA VAL A 62 9.84 2.20 -6.81
C VAL A 62 9.27 1.52 -5.57
N SER A 63 7.95 1.51 -5.47
CA SER A 63 7.23 0.69 -4.49
C SER A 63 6.25 -0.24 -5.21
N THR A 64 6.25 -1.52 -4.84
CA THR A 64 5.27 -2.50 -5.34
C THR A 64 4.59 -3.23 -4.19
N GLY A 65 3.35 -3.68 -4.44
CA GLY A 65 2.60 -4.47 -3.47
C GLY A 65 1.12 -4.58 -3.81
N ILE A 66 0.28 -4.68 -2.76
CA ILE A 66 -1.16 -4.91 -2.90
C ILE A 66 -1.94 -3.69 -2.36
N VAL A 67 -2.89 -3.21 -3.15
CA VAL A 67 -3.88 -2.22 -2.69
C VAL A 67 -4.83 -2.89 -1.71
N SER A 68 -5.01 -2.26 -0.55
CA SER A 68 -5.77 -2.82 0.57
C SER A 68 -6.55 -1.71 1.27
N THR A 69 -7.49 -2.10 2.12
CA THR A 69 -8.16 -1.21 3.06
C THR A 69 -7.73 -1.51 4.49
N GLU A 70 -7.76 -0.49 5.34
CA GLU A 70 -7.51 -0.60 6.77
C GLU A 70 -8.27 0.51 7.53
N THR A 71 -8.47 0.29 8.83
CA THR A 71 -8.85 1.32 9.78
C THR A 71 -7.61 2.06 10.30
N ILE A 72 -7.52 3.35 10.00
CA ILE A 72 -6.41 4.20 10.44
C ILE A 72 -6.89 5.15 11.52
N THR A 73 -6.06 5.35 12.55
CA THR A 73 -6.28 6.41 13.54
C THR A 73 -5.40 7.60 13.21
N LEU A 74 -6.01 8.77 13.02
CA LEU A 74 -5.32 10.03 12.79
C LEU A 74 -5.70 11.03 13.89
N GLY A 75 -4.77 11.25 14.83
CA GLY A 75 -5.06 12.01 16.04
C GLY A 75 -6.11 11.29 16.89
N ASP A 76 -7.26 11.94 17.08
CA ASP A 76 -8.43 11.43 17.80
C ASP A 76 -9.48 10.77 16.89
N ARG A 77 -9.25 10.75 15.57
CA ARG A 77 -10.21 10.25 14.58
C ARG A 77 -9.89 8.83 14.15
N VAL A 78 -10.88 7.95 14.22
CA VAL A 78 -10.83 6.60 13.65
C VAL A 78 -11.48 6.64 12.26
N LEU A 79 -10.71 6.29 11.24
CA LEU A 79 -11.12 6.33 9.84
C LEU A 79 -11.13 4.90 9.28
N PRO A 80 -12.30 4.25 9.17
CA PRO A 80 -12.40 2.92 8.57
C PRO A 80 -12.26 2.98 7.04
N ASN A 81 -11.95 1.83 6.44
CA ASN A 81 -11.93 1.63 4.98
C ASN A 81 -10.99 2.58 4.21
N ILE A 82 -9.90 3.04 4.83
CA ILE A 82 -8.90 3.83 4.12
C ILE A 82 -8.16 2.93 3.15
N VAL A 83 -8.22 3.29 1.86
CA VAL A 83 -7.47 2.62 0.79
C VAL A 83 -6.00 3.02 0.88
N PHE A 84 -5.09 2.05 0.88
CA PHE A 84 -3.66 2.27 0.92
C PHE A 84 -2.89 1.18 0.17
N GLY A 85 -1.65 1.51 -0.23
CA GLY A 85 -0.70 0.56 -0.80
C GLY A 85 0.09 -0.17 0.27
N CYS A 86 -0.16 -1.48 0.42
CA CYS A 86 0.59 -2.38 1.28
C CYS A 86 1.78 -2.96 0.50
N SER A 87 2.97 -2.36 0.68
CA SER A 87 4.15 -2.62 -0.13
C SER A 87 5.05 -3.71 0.46
N PHE A 88 5.50 -4.63 -0.39
CA PHE A 88 6.43 -5.71 -0.01
C PHE A 88 7.82 -5.56 -0.62
N THR A 89 7.96 -4.65 -1.60
CA THR A 89 9.23 -4.25 -2.23
C THR A 89 9.27 -2.73 -2.35
N ASN A 90 10.32 -2.11 -1.81
CA ASN A 90 10.59 -0.67 -1.85
C ASN A 90 12.08 -0.50 -2.21
N ASP A 91 12.34 -0.14 -3.46
CA ASP A 91 13.69 0.04 -4.00
C ASP A 91 13.96 1.52 -4.32
N GLY A 92 15.19 1.97 -4.12
CA GLY A 92 15.59 3.37 -4.24
C GLY A 92 15.81 4.09 -2.91
N VAL A 93 15.49 5.39 -2.87
CA VAL A 93 15.88 6.31 -1.80
C VAL A 93 14.68 6.59 -0.88
N PHE A 94 14.68 5.94 0.28
CA PHE A 94 13.66 6.16 1.32
C PHE A 94 14.28 6.60 2.64
N GLN A 95 13.66 7.58 3.31
CA GLN A 95 14.12 8.06 4.61
C GLN A 95 13.71 7.10 5.74
N PRO A 96 14.63 6.69 6.64
CA PRO A 96 14.33 5.75 7.74
C PRO A 96 13.26 6.23 8.74
N THR A 97 12.99 7.53 8.79
CA THR A 97 12.00 8.15 9.68
C THR A 97 10.59 8.18 9.08
N CYS A 98 10.45 7.91 7.78
CA CYS A 98 9.16 7.90 7.09
C CYS A 98 8.61 6.46 7.02
N GLY A 99 7.42 6.22 7.56
CA GLY A 99 6.75 4.91 7.48
C GLY A 99 5.95 4.67 6.19
N GLY A 100 5.83 5.70 5.36
CA GLY A 100 5.07 5.69 4.11
C GLY A 100 4.79 7.10 3.58
N ILE A 101 4.00 7.16 2.52
CA ILE A 101 3.58 8.39 1.82
C ILE A 101 2.05 8.47 1.85
N VAL A 102 1.51 9.65 2.10
CA VAL A 102 0.09 9.96 1.97
C VAL A 102 -0.10 10.86 0.76
N GLY A 103 -0.82 10.39 -0.26
CA GLY A 103 -1.17 11.19 -1.43
C GLY A 103 -2.42 12.03 -1.16
N LEU A 104 -2.37 13.33 -1.45
CA LEU A 104 -3.48 14.28 -1.28
C LEU A 104 -3.95 14.84 -2.65
N GLY A 105 -3.93 14.01 -3.68
CA GLY A 105 -4.41 14.39 -5.01
C GLY A 105 -5.90 14.74 -5.00
N GLY A 106 -6.38 15.35 -6.09
CA GLY A 106 -7.81 15.63 -6.28
C GLY A 106 -8.55 14.33 -6.49
N GLY A 107 -8.99 13.69 -5.41
CA GLY A 107 -9.99 12.62 -5.49
C GLY A 107 -11.28 13.21 -6.07
N ASP A 108 -11.89 12.48 -7.00
CA ASP A 108 -13.18 12.85 -7.60
C ASP A 108 -14.35 12.64 -6.63
#